data_AF-A0A7C3R739-F1
#
_entry.id   AF-A0A7C3R739-F1
#
_cell.length_a   1.000
_cell.length_b   1.000
_cell.length_c   1.000
_cell.angle_alpha   90.00
_cell.angle_beta   90.00
_cell.angle_gamma   90.00
#
_symmetry.space_group_name_H-M   'P 1'
#
loop_
_entity.id
_entity.type
_entity.pdbx_description
1 polymer ?
#
loop_
_entity_poly.entity_id
_entity_poly.type
_entity_poly.pdbx_seq_one_letter_code
_entity_poly.pdbx_strand_id
1 'polypeptide(L)'
;MEFKLIWFDSFGAKSSCTLVKTKDVKILIDPGIAIMHSSFPASFAKKVYWTERGRREILKAAKEAGIITISHYHWDHFLNKMKIYENKILFVKNPNEYINDSQRKRALEFFQNIWKEFGKREIKFEKQRKKKFEDCVRGLKSLKKDFGDYQKRREELFKKGRKWFEVRMKRWKNFKIIPEAHFENLKIFYPEGKRFKFGKTTIKFTKPFFHGIEYSRVGWVFSTVIVEGKKAYPFK
;
A
#
# COMPACT_ATOMS: atom_id res chain seq x y z
N MET A 1 20.71 -2.92 -10.22
CA MET A 1 19.87 -2.55 -9.07
C MET A 1 20.53 -2.92 -7.75
N GLU A 2 20.38 -2.07 -6.75
CA GLU A 2 20.71 -2.31 -5.34
C GLU A 2 19.42 -2.15 -4.51
N PHE A 3 19.22 -2.94 -3.46
CA PHE A 3 18.15 -2.72 -2.50
C PHE A 3 18.68 -2.77 -1.07
N LYS A 4 18.15 -1.88 -0.22
CA LYS A 4 18.47 -1.77 1.20
C LYS A 4 17.21 -1.97 2.02
N LEU A 5 17.23 -2.95 2.91
CA LEU A 5 16.17 -3.15 3.90
C LEU A 5 16.29 -2.06 4.96
N ILE A 6 15.36 -1.09 4.96
CA ILE A 6 15.44 0.07 5.85
C ILE A 6 14.93 -0.30 7.24
N TRP A 7 13.73 -0.87 7.32
CA TRP A 7 13.21 -1.38 8.59
C TRP A 7 12.16 -2.47 8.37
N PHE A 8 12.19 -3.48 9.24
CA PHE A 8 11.31 -4.64 9.19
C PHE A 8 10.92 -5.09 10.60
N ASP A 9 9.85 -5.87 10.71
CA ASP A 9 9.38 -6.49 11.95
C ASP A 9 10.51 -7.16 12.76
N SER A 10 11.44 -7.83 12.07
CA SER A 10 12.61 -8.48 12.69
C SER A 10 13.57 -7.51 13.39
N PHE A 11 13.46 -6.20 13.16
CA PHE A 11 14.26 -5.17 13.83
C PHE A 11 13.52 -4.54 15.03
N GLY A 12 12.41 -5.14 15.48
CA GLY A 12 11.73 -4.77 16.72
C GLY A 12 10.64 -3.71 16.59
N ALA A 13 10.25 -3.35 15.38
CA ALA A 13 9.07 -2.50 15.10
C ALA A 13 8.38 -2.94 13.81
N LYS A 14 7.05 -2.83 13.76
CA LYS A 14 6.28 -3.21 12.58
C LYS A 14 6.64 -2.31 11.40
N SER A 15 7.13 -2.89 10.31
CA SER A 15 7.50 -2.18 9.09
C SER A 15 7.79 -3.16 7.96
N SER A 16 7.74 -2.68 6.72
CA SER A 16 8.20 -3.41 5.53
C SER A 16 8.92 -2.47 4.56
N CYS A 17 9.72 -1.55 5.12
CA CYS A 17 10.30 -0.45 4.36
C CYS A 17 11.57 -0.86 3.61
N THR A 18 11.57 -0.72 2.29
CA THR A 18 12.72 -1.04 1.41
C THR A 18 13.06 0.15 0.53
N LEU A 19 14.35 0.50 0.46
CA LEU A 19 14.86 1.46 -0.52
C LEU A 19 15.48 0.69 -1.69
N VAL A 20 14.98 0.92 -2.90
CA VAL A 20 15.52 0.33 -4.12
C VAL A 20 16.18 1.42 -4.96
N LYS A 21 17.42 1.20 -5.37
CA LYS A 21 18.19 2.09 -6.23
C LYS A 21 18.43 1.41 -7.57
N THR A 22 17.92 2.02 -8.64
CA THR A 22 18.26 1.66 -10.02
C THR A 22 19.19 2.70 -10.61
N LYS A 23 19.65 2.50 -11.85
CA LYS A 23 20.44 3.51 -12.55
C LYS A 23 19.66 4.80 -12.83
N ASP A 24 18.33 4.71 -12.94
CA ASP A 24 17.49 5.83 -13.37
C ASP A 24 16.74 6.48 -12.20
N VAL A 25 16.35 5.71 -11.17
CA VAL A 25 15.48 6.17 -10.09
C VAL A 25 15.77 5.51 -8.74
N LYS A 26 15.43 6.22 -7.67
CA LYS A 26 15.44 5.70 -6.29
C LYS A 26 14.00 5.65 -5.76
N ILE A 27 13.59 4.47 -5.31
CA ILE A 27 12.21 4.14 -4.96
C ILE A 27 12.18 3.69 -3.50
N LEU A 28 11.42 4.37 -2.65
CA LEU A 28 11.18 3.96 -1.27
C LEU A 28 9.80 3.31 -1.16
N ILE A 29 9.79 2.04 -0.77
CA ILE A 29 8.60 1.20 -0.71
C ILE A 29 8.12 1.13 0.73
N ASP A 30 6.85 1.45 0.97
CA ASP A 30 6.15 1.38 2.25
C ASP A 30 6.89 2.01 3.44
N PRO A 31 7.14 3.34 3.38
CA PRO A 31 7.87 4.06 4.42
C PRO A 31 7.00 4.33 5.65
N GLY A 32 6.55 3.27 6.33
CA GLY A 32 5.83 3.35 7.59
C GLY A 32 6.53 2.58 8.70
N ILE A 33 6.16 2.90 9.94
CA ILE A 33 6.65 2.18 11.12
C ILE A 33 5.65 2.32 12.27
N ALA A 34 5.37 1.20 12.94
CA ALA A 34 4.52 1.17 14.11
C ALA A 34 5.14 0.34 15.24
N ILE A 35 4.76 0.63 16.48
CA ILE A 35 5.23 -0.11 17.64
C ILE A 35 4.72 -1.57 17.61
N MET A 36 5.54 -2.50 18.11
CA MET A 36 5.15 -3.89 18.24
C MET A 36 3.98 -4.11 19.20
N HIS A 37 3.24 -5.19 18.99
CA HIS A 37 2.13 -5.58 19.87
C HIS A 37 2.61 -5.84 21.32
N SER A 38 1.70 -5.77 22.29
CA SER A 38 2.00 -6.00 23.71
C SER A 38 2.66 -7.36 23.95
N SER A 39 2.19 -8.40 23.25
CA SER A 39 2.72 -9.77 23.32
C SER A 39 4.13 -9.99 22.73
N PHE A 40 4.69 -9.02 22.01
CA PHE A 40 6.06 -9.16 21.49
C PHE A 40 7.06 -9.22 22.66
N PRO A 41 8.03 -10.15 22.67
CA PRO A 41 8.89 -10.46 23.82
C PRO A 41 10.00 -9.41 24.01
N ALA A 42 9.61 -8.17 24.33
CA ALA A 42 10.51 -7.09 24.68
C ALA A 42 9.81 -6.11 25.63
N SER A 43 10.60 -5.37 26.41
CA SER A 43 10.07 -4.29 27.25
C SER A 43 9.47 -3.18 26.39
N PHE A 44 8.49 -2.46 26.95
CA PHE A 44 7.88 -1.31 26.26
C PHE A 44 8.93 -0.27 25.85
N ALA A 45 9.91 0.01 26.72
CA ALA A 45 11.01 0.92 26.43
C ALA A 45 11.82 0.50 25.18
N LYS A 46 12.12 -0.81 25.03
CA LYS A 46 12.80 -1.33 23.84
C LYS A 46 11.96 -1.15 22.58
N LYS A 47 10.65 -1.44 22.65
CA LYS A 47 9.72 -1.26 21.51
C LYS A 47 9.65 0.19 21.04
N VAL A 48 9.59 1.14 21.98
CA VAL A 48 9.63 2.58 21.68
C VAL A 48 10.97 2.97 21.05
N TYR A 49 12.09 2.52 21.65
CA TYR A 49 13.43 2.80 21.14
C TYR A 49 13.63 2.32 19.69
N TRP A 50 13.25 1.07 19.38
CA TRP A 50 13.34 0.53 18.02
C TRP A 50 12.43 1.26 17.03
N THR A 51 11.22 1.61 17.45
CA THR A 51 10.28 2.39 16.62
C THR A 51 10.88 3.75 16.24
N GLU A 52 11.50 4.45 17.20
CA GLU A 52 12.11 5.74 16.94
C GLU A 52 13.39 5.63 16.09
N ARG A 53 14.21 4.61 16.34
CA ARG A 53 15.39 4.33 15.51
C ARG A 53 14.99 4.03 14.06
N GLY A 54 13.99 3.17 13.85
CA GLY A 54 13.51 2.88 12.51
C GLY A 54 12.87 4.07 11.82
N ARG A 55 12.12 4.90 12.55
CA ARG A 55 11.58 6.15 12.02
C ARG A 55 12.69 7.06 11.48
N ARG A 56 13.81 7.20 12.20
CA ARG A 56 14.96 7.99 11.74
C ARG A 56 15.58 7.44 10.46
N GLU A 57 15.76 6.12 10.36
CA GLU A 57 16.30 5.48 9.15
C GLU A 57 15.36 5.63 7.94
N ILE A 58 14.04 5.50 8.15
CA ILE A 58 13.03 5.77 7.10
C ILE A 58 13.10 7.22 6.63
N LEU A 59 13.21 8.19 7.54
CA LEU A 59 13.32 9.61 7.19
C LEU A 59 14.60 9.92 6.41
N LYS A 60 15.72 9.26 6.73
CA LYS A 60 16.97 9.39 5.96
C LYS A 60 16.79 8.82 4.55
N ALA A 61 16.26 7.61 4.42
CA ALA A 61 16.00 6.98 3.13
C ALA A 61 15.02 7.79 2.26
N ALA A 62 14.01 8.41 2.87
CA ALA A 62 13.05 9.27 2.18
C ALA A 62 13.68 10.52 1.55
N LYS A 63 14.77 11.05 2.12
CA LYS A 63 15.51 12.17 1.51
C LYS A 63 16.20 11.77 0.21
N GLU A 64 16.65 10.52 0.10
CA GLU A 64 17.33 10.02 -1.09
C GLU A 64 16.39 9.61 -2.23
N ALA A 65 15.13 9.28 -1.91
CA ALA A 65 14.20 8.71 -2.88
C ALA A 65 13.43 9.79 -3.67
N GLY A 66 13.33 9.64 -4.99
CA GLY A 66 12.46 10.48 -5.83
C GLY A 66 11.05 9.92 -5.98
N ILE A 67 10.88 8.62 -5.72
CA ILE A 67 9.60 7.91 -5.83
C ILE A 67 9.29 7.26 -4.48
N ILE A 68 8.04 7.37 -4.03
CA ILE A 68 7.52 6.62 -2.88
C ILE A 68 6.34 5.76 -3.33
N THR A 69 6.31 4.51 -2.89
CA THR A 69 5.13 3.65 -3.06
C THR A 69 4.48 3.36 -1.71
N ILE A 70 3.16 3.53 -1.60
CA ILE A 70 2.38 3.13 -0.42
C ILE A 70 1.38 2.06 -0.85
N SER A 71 1.65 0.84 -0.43
CA SER A 71 1.01 -0.34 -0.96
C SER A 71 -0.38 -0.60 -0.37
N HIS A 72 -0.64 -0.03 0.82
CA HIS A 72 -1.92 0.03 1.53
C HIS A 72 -1.83 0.94 2.78
N TYR A 73 -2.95 1.17 3.49
CA TYR A 73 -3.06 2.17 4.56
C TYR A 73 -3.05 1.56 5.97
N HIS A 74 -2.04 0.75 6.28
CA HIS A 74 -1.68 0.42 7.65
C HIS A 74 -0.58 1.36 8.16
N TRP A 75 -0.56 1.63 9.48
CA TRP A 75 0.33 2.64 10.08
C TRP A 75 1.83 2.32 9.92
N ASP A 76 2.14 1.06 9.70
CA ASP A 76 3.46 0.50 9.42
C ASP A 76 3.87 0.56 7.94
N HIS A 77 3.03 1.13 7.05
CA HIS A 77 3.34 1.26 5.61
C HIS A 77 3.40 2.71 5.09
N PHE A 78 2.98 3.70 5.88
CA PHE A 78 3.14 5.11 5.55
C PHE A 78 3.36 5.97 6.80
N LEU A 79 3.89 7.17 6.63
CA LEU A 79 4.03 8.15 7.70
C LEU A 79 3.11 9.35 7.48
N ASN A 80 2.45 9.80 8.53
CA ASN A 80 1.68 11.05 8.52
C ASN A 80 2.58 12.28 8.72
N LYS A 81 3.65 12.38 7.91
CA LYS A 81 4.61 13.50 7.92
C LYS A 81 4.78 14.04 6.52
N MET A 82 3.97 15.03 6.14
CA MET A 82 3.81 15.46 4.74
C MET A 82 5.12 15.81 4.04
N LYS A 83 6.08 16.42 4.76
CA LYS A 83 7.40 16.77 4.25
C LYS A 83 8.18 15.60 3.63
N ILE A 84 7.90 14.35 4.02
CA ILE A 84 8.57 13.19 3.41
C ILE A 84 8.12 12.93 1.97
N TYR A 85 7.02 13.53 1.51
CA TYR A 85 6.46 13.36 0.17
C TYR A 85 6.78 14.54 -0.76
N GLU A 86 7.45 15.57 -0.24
CA GLU A 86 7.84 16.75 -0.99
C GLU A 86 8.88 16.43 -2.08
N ASN A 87 8.68 16.99 -3.26
CA ASN A 87 9.45 16.79 -4.50
C ASN A 87 9.47 15.32 -4.96
N LYS A 88 8.34 14.61 -4.84
CA LYS A 88 8.25 13.18 -5.17
C LYS A 88 7.12 12.81 -6.12
N ILE A 89 7.26 11.63 -6.69
CA ILE A 89 6.18 10.88 -7.31
C ILE A 89 5.69 9.83 -6.32
N LEU A 90 4.40 9.87 -5.99
CA LEU A 90 3.71 8.96 -5.10
C LEU A 90 2.86 7.98 -5.89
N PHE A 91 3.16 6.69 -5.74
CA PHE A 91 2.35 5.58 -6.23
C PHE A 91 1.65 4.93 -5.05
N VAL A 92 0.37 5.22 -4.86
CA VAL A 92 -0.35 4.87 -3.63
C VAL A 92 -1.58 4.02 -3.91
N LYS A 93 -1.96 3.18 -2.95
CA LYS A 93 -3.13 2.30 -3.06
C LYS A 93 -4.36 3.15 -3.41
N ASN A 94 -5.14 2.75 -4.41
CA ASN A 94 -6.34 3.49 -4.76
C ASN A 94 -7.27 3.51 -3.54
N PRO A 95 -7.58 4.70 -2.97
CA PRO A 95 -8.43 4.81 -1.79
C PRO A 95 -9.92 4.64 -2.15
N ASN A 96 -10.25 4.56 -3.44
CA ASN A 96 -11.63 4.56 -3.91
C ASN A 96 -12.22 3.16 -4.15
N GLU A 97 -11.39 2.12 -4.12
CA GLU A 97 -11.79 0.75 -4.43
C GLU A 97 -10.82 -0.28 -3.88
N TYR A 98 -11.29 -1.52 -3.71
CA TYR A 98 -10.49 -2.59 -3.12
C TYR A 98 -9.84 -2.12 -1.82
N ILE A 99 -10.65 -1.59 -0.92
CA ILE A 99 -10.21 -1.03 0.36
C ILE A 99 -11.29 -1.25 1.41
N ASN A 100 -10.89 -1.54 2.66
CA ASN A 100 -11.82 -1.64 3.77
C ASN A 100 -12.09 -0.26 4.43
N ASP A 101 -13.08 -0.16 5.31
CA ASP A 101 -13.49 1.13 5.88
C ASP A 101 -12.38 1.77 6.74
N SER A 102 -11.66 0.96 7.53
CA SER A 102 -10.57 1.47 8.39
C SER A 102 -9.42 2.04 7.58
N GLN A 103 -9.00 1.35 6.51
CA GLN A 103 -7.98 1.84 5.60
C GLN A 103 -8.48 3.06 4.81
N ARG A 104 -9.75 3.08 4.39
CA ARG A 104 -10.35 4.23 3.72
C ARG A 104 -10.34 5.48 4.62
N LYS A 105 -10.65 5.34 5.91
CA LYS A 105 -10.60 6.44 6.88
C LYS A 105 -9.18 7.03 6.96
N ARG A 106 -8.17 6.16 7.12
CA ARG A 106 -6.76 6.57 7.17
C ARG A 106 -6.30 7.21 5.86
N ALA A 107 -6.74 6.68 4.72
CA ALA A 107 -6.45 7.25 3.42
C ALA A 107 -7.07 8.65 3.27
N LEU A 108 -8.31 8.84 3.71
CA LEU A 108 -8.98 10.14 3.67
C LEU A 108 -8.20 11.19 4.48
N GLU A 109 -7.83 10.85 5.72
CA GLU A 109 -7.01 11.71 6.58
C GLU A 109 -5.66 12.04 5.92
N PHE A 110 -4.99 11.01 5.38
CA PHE A 110 -3.73 11.16 4.65
C PHE A 110 -3.87 12.15 3.48
N PHE A 111 -4.87 11.98 2.63
CA PHE A 111 -5.07 12.86 1.47
C PHE A 111 -5.53 14.26 1.86
N GLN A 112 -6.30 14.42 2.94
CA GLN A 112 -6.67 15.75 3.45
C GLN A 112 -5.42 16.52 3.87
N ASN A 113 -4.50 15.87 4.57
CA ASN A 113 -3.23 16.48 4.96
C ASN A 113 -2.35 16.81 3.74
N ILE A 114 -2.31 15.94 2.74
CA ILE A 114 -1.61 16.19 1.47
C ILE A 114 -2.19 17.42 0.75
N TRP A 115 -3.52 17.49 0.59
CA TRP A 115 -4.17 18.61 -0.10
C TRP A 115 -3.99 19.93 0.62
N LYS A 116 -4.06 19.92 1.96
CA LYS A 116 -3.78 21.08 2.79
C LYS A 116 -2.33 21.54 2.65
N GLU A 117 -1.38 20.61 2.70
CA GLU A 117 0.05 20.95 2.64
C GLU A 117 0.49 21.40 1.25
N PHE A 118 0.20 20.62 0.21
CA PHE A 118 0.74 20.81 -1.14
C PHE A 118 -0.21 21.55 -2.08
N GLY A 119 -1.51 21.43 -1.87
CA GLY A 119 -2.53 22.11 -2.67
C GLY A 119 -3.03 23.43 -2.09
N LYS A 120 -2.74 23.71 -0.81
CA LYS A 120 -3.26 24.84 -0.03
C LYS A 120 -4.80 24.98 -0.13
N ARG A 121 -5.49 23.84 -0.25
CA ARG A 121 -6.95 23.76 -0.44
C ARG A 121 -7.49 22.42 0.02
N GLU A 122 -8.80 22.31 0.16
CA GLU A 122 -9.47 21.04 0.44
C GLU A 122 -9.58 20.15 -0.80
N ILE A 123 -9.86 18.86 -0.58
CA ILE A 123 -10.08 17.90 -1.66
C ILE A 123 -11.39 18.24 -2.38
N LYS A 124 -11.30 18.60 -3.65
CA LYS A 124 -12.45 18.62 -4.55
C LYS A 124 -12.78 17.18 -4.96
N PHE A 125 -13.69 16.55 -4.24
CA PHE A 125 -14.10 15.19 -4.55
C PHE A 125 -14.83 15.08 -5.90
N GLU A 126 -14.58 13.99 -6.62
CA GLU A 126 -15.28 13.67 -7.86
C GLU A 126 -16.46 12.71 -7.61
N LYS A 127 -17.42 12.71 -8.54
CA LYS A 127 -18.50 11.72 -8.55
C LYS A 127 -17.95 10.38 -9.03
N GLN A 128 -18.38 9.29 -8.38
CA GLN A 128 -18.03 7.95 -8.80
C GLN A 128 -18.56 7.68 -10.22
N ARG A 129 -17.71 7.15 -11.09
CA ARG A 129 -18.12 6.68 -12.42
C ARG A 129 -18.68 5.26 -12.30
N LYS A 130 -19.65 4.90 -13.16
CA LYS A 130 -20.17 3.52 -13.21
C LYS A 130 -19.02 2.57 -13.54
N LYS A 131 -18.58 1.80 -12.54
CA LYS A 131 -17.51 0.81 -12.66
C LYS A 131 -18.01 -0.57 -12.21
N LYS A 132 -17.59 -1.61 -12.94
CA LYS A 132 -17.74 -3.00 -12.50
C LYS A 132 -16.50 -3.37 -11.68
N PHE A 133 -16.73 -3.94 -10.50
CA PHE A 133 -15.67 -4.48 -9.64
C PHE A 133 -15.63 -5.99 -9.83
N GLU A 134 -14.42 -6.53 -10.00
CA GLU A 134 -14.18 -7.95 -10.18
C GLU A 134 -13.68 -8.53 -8.87
N ASP A 135 -14.18 -9.69 -8.48
CA ASP A 135 -13.66 -10.38 -7.30
C ASP A 135 -12.24 -10.89 -7.58
N CYS A 136 -11.27 -10.46 -6.78
CA CYS A 136 -9.86 -10.85 -6.87
C CYS A 136 -9.67 -12.38 -6.78
N VAL A 137 -10.64 -13.11 -6.25
CA VAL A 137 -10.60 -14.58 -6.16
C VAL A 137 -10.66 -15.26 -7.54
N ARG A 138 -11.26 -14.63 -8.57
CA ARG A 138 -11.57 -15.26 -9.87
C ARG A 138 -10.35 -15.75 -10.69
N GLY A 139 -9.12 -15.47 -10.25
CA GLY A 139 -7.89 -15.95 -10.89
C GLY A 139 -6.95 -16.75 -9.99
N LEU A 140 -7.36 -17.07 -8.76
CA LEU A 140 -6.47 -17.72 -7.80
C LEU A 140 -6.35 -19.23 -8.06
N LYS A 141 -5.12 -19.71 -8.25
CA LYS A 141 -4.83 -21.15 -8.38
C LYS A 141 -5.26 -21.94 -7.13
N SER A 142 -5.28 -21.30 -5.97
CA SER A 142 -5.72 -21.90 -4.70
C SER A 142 -7.13 -22.46 -4.80
N LEU A 143 -8.02 -21.88 -5.62
CA LEU A 143 -9.38 -22.39 -5.83
C LEU A 143 -9.44 -23.85 -6.29
N LYS A 144 -8.39 -24.31 -6.99
CA LYS A 144 -8.30 -25.68 -7.51
C LYS A 144 -7.70 -26.66 -6.51
N LYS A 145 -7.21 -26.19 -5.36
CA LYS A 145 -6.65 -27.06 -4.33
C LYS A 145 -7.76 -27.67 -3.50
N ASP A 146 -7.68 -28.98 -3.30
CA ASP A 146 -8.47 -29.72 -2.33
C ASP A 146 -7.77 -29.67 -0.96
N PHE A 147 -8.57 -29.51 0.09
CA PHE A 147 -8.11 -29.45 1.49
C PHE A 147 -8.74 -30.57 2.34
N GLY A 148 -9.30 -31.61 1.72
CA GLY A 148 -9.91 -32.74 2.42
C GLY A 148 -11.01 -32.28 3.36
N ASP A 149 -10.94 -32.68 4.63
CA ASP A 149 -11.95 -32.38 5.65
C ASP A 149 -12.18 -30.87 5.87
N TYR A 150 -11.18 -30.04 5.58
CA TYR A 150 -11.30 -28.58 5.72
C TYR A 150 -12.08 -27.92 4.56
N GLN A 151 -12.30 -28.64 3.45
CA GLN A 151 -12.91 -28.09 2.24
C GLN A 151 -14.32 -27.54 2.50
N LYS A 152 -15.15 -28.23 3.30
CA LYS A 152 -16.49 -27.76 3.67
C LYS A 152 -16.43 -26.41 4.40
N ARG A 153 -15.52 -26.28 5.38
CA ARG A 153 -15.33 -25.03 6.12
C ARG A 153 -14.84 -23.91 5.21
N ARG A 154 -13.93 -24.22 4.29
CA ARG A 154 -13.42 -23.27 3.31
C ARG A 154 -14.54 -22.74 2.41
N GLU A 155 -15.41 -23.59 1.89
CA GLU A 155 -16.53 -23.15 1.05
C GLU A 155 -17.50 -22.21 1.80
N GLU A 156 -17.78 -22.48 3.07
CA GLU A 156 -18.56 -21.57 3.92
C GLU A 156 -17.87 -20.21 4.06
N LEU A 157 -16.55 -20.20 4.29
CA LEU A 157 -15.76 -18.97 4.37
C LEU A 157 -15.79 -18.19 3.06
N PHE A 158 -15.73 -18.88 1.91
CA PHE A 158 -15.83 -18.26 0.60
C PHE A 158 -17.23 -17.67 0.35
N LYS A 159 -18.31 -18.38 0.72
CA LYS A 159 -19.68 -17.84 0.65
C LYS A 159 -19.82 -16.57 1.48
N LYS A 160 -19.35 -16.59 2.73
CA LYS A 160 -19.33 -15.41 3.63
C LYS A 160 -18.46 -14.28 3.07
N GLY A 161 -17.31 -14.63 2.48
CA GLY A 161 -16.37 -13.72 1.85
C GLY A 161 -16.95 -12.99 0.65
N ARG A 162 -17.63 -13.71 -0.25
CA ARG A 162 -18.34 -13.13 -1.40
C ARG A 162 -19.42 -12.14 -0.98
N LYS A 163 -20.27 -12.52 -0.01
CA LYS A 163 -21.28 -11.60 0.55
C LYS A 163 -20.62 -10.34 1.14
N TRP A 164 -19.52 -10.50 1.87
CA TRP A 164 -18.76 -9.37 2.38
C TRP A 164 -18.22 -8.48 1.25
N PHE A 165 -17.63 -9.07 0.21
CA PHE A 165 -17.13 -8.35 -0.96
C PHE A 165 -18.24 -7.57 -1.68
N GLU A 166 -19.43 -8.15 -1.84
CA GLU A 166 -20.60 -7.46 -2.41
C GLU A 166 -21.01 -6.23 -1.61
N VAL A 167 -21.02 -6.33 -0.27
CA VAL A 167 -21.26 -5.18 0.61
C VAL A 167 -20.18 -4.11 0.40
N ARG A 168 -18.91 -4.50 0.23
CA ARG A 168 -17.82 -3.56 -0.07
C ARG A 168 -18.02 -2.87 -1.42
N MET A 169 -18.35 -3.63 -2.47
CA MET A 169 -18.63 -3.08 -3.80
C MET A 169 -19.76 -2.03 -3.75
N LYS A 170 -20.85 -2.30 -3.02
CA LYS A 170 -21.94 -1.34 -2.84
C LYS A 170 -21.44 -0.04 -2.19
N ARG A 171 -20.55 -0.12 -1.20
CA ARG A 171 -19.95 1.07 -0.58
C ARG A 171 -19.04 1.83 -1.54
N TRP A 172 -18.16 1.14 -2.27
CA TRP A 172 -17.26 1.77 -3.25
C TRP A 172 -18.00 2.51 -4.36
N LYS A 173 -19.18 2.01 -4.77
CA LYS A 173 -20.06 2.71 -5.72
C LYS A 173 -20.56 4.06 -5.21
N ASN A 174 -20.66 4.23 -3.90
CA ASN A 174 -21.20 5.42 -3.25
C ASN A 174 -20.11 6.34 -2.69
N PHE A 175 -18.83 6.00 -2.86
CA PHE A 175 -17.75 6.84 -2.39
C PHE A 175 -17.63 8.12 -3.21
N LYS A 176 -17.43 9.24 -2.51
CA LYS A 176 -16.84 10.44 -3.08
C LYS A 176 -15.39 10.13 -3.48
N ILE A 177 -15.02 10.41 -4.71
CA ILE A 177 -13.73 10.01 -5.27
C ILE A 177 -12.66 11.01 -4.90
N ILE A 178 -11.56 10.50 -4.33
CA ILE A 178 -10.32 11.26 -4.15
C ILE A 178 -9.57 11.14 -5.48
N PRO A 179 -9.36 12.21 -6.24
CA PRO A 179 -8.69 12.12 -7.54
C PRO A 179 -7.19 11.88 -7.40
N GLU A 180 -6.54 11.43 -8.48
CA GLU A 180 -5.09 11.61 -8.64
C GLU A 180 -4.78 13.13 -8.69
N ALA A 181 -3.56 13.53 -8.36
CA ALA A 181 -3.23 14.96 -8.31
C ALA A 181 -1.80 15.26 -8.74
N HIS A 182 -1.66 16.41 -9.39
CA HIS A 182 -0.37 17.02 -9.73
C HIS A 182 -0.32 18.40 -9.08
N PHE A 183 0.45 18.51 -8.01
CA PHE A 183 0.88 19.76 -7.42
C PHE A 183 2.26 20.13 -7.97
N GLU A 184 2.73 21.34 -7.67
CA GLU A 184 4.04 21.84 -8.11
C GLU A 184 5.19 20.91 -7.68
N ASN A 185 5.20 20.50 -6.40
CA ASN A 185 6.24 19.68 -5.78
C ASN A 185 5.75 18.26 -5.41
N LEU A 186 4.63 17.78 -5.93
CA LEU A 186 4.14 16.43 -5.63
C LEU A 186 3.21 15.90 -6.73
N LYS A 187 3.49 14.69 -7.22
CA LYS A 187 2.59 13.96 -8.15
C LYS A 187 2.07 12.70 -7.49
N ILE A 188 0.78 12.42 -7.61
CA ILE A 188 0.10 11.31 -6.96
C ILE A 188 -0.65 10.49 -8.01
N PHE A 189 -0.37 9.19 -8.02
CA PHE A 189 -1.00 8.24 -8.93
C PHE A 189 -1.53 7.02 -8.16
N TYR A 190 -2.63 6.46 -8.66
CA TYR A 190 -3.14 5.14 -8.32
C TYR A 190 -2.61 4.14 -9.35
N PRO A 191 -1.59 3.36 -8.99
CA PRO A 191 -0.77 2.67 -9.98
C PRO A 191 -1.29 1.28 -10.34
N GLU A 192 -2.29 0.76 -9.63
CA GLU A 192 -2.69 -0.65 -9.66
C GLU A 192 -3.03 -1.12 -11.09
N GLY A 193 -2.31 -2.13 -11.58
CA GLY A 193 -2.43 -2.66 -12.95
C GLY A 193 -1.73 -1.84 -14.04
N LYS A 194 -1.02 -0.75 -13.69
CA LYS A 194 -0.31 0.12 -14.63
C LYS A 194 1.20 -0.16 -14.62
N ARG A 195 1.90 0.43 -15.60
CA ARG A 195 3.36 0.44 -15.72
C ARG A 195 3.87 1.85 -16.00
N PHE A 196 5.05 2.18 -15.47
CA PHE A 196 5.69 3.48 -15.59
C PHE A 196 7.16 3.26 -15.95
N LYS A 197 7.68 4.04 -16.89
CA LYS A 197 9.05 3.90 -17.40
C LYS A 197 9.88 5.13 -17.02
N PHE A 198 11.08 4.89 -16.50
CA PHE A 198 12.07 5.89 -16.12
C PHE A 198 13.41 5.47 -16.71
N GLY A 199 13.84 6.12 -17.80
CA GLY A 199 15.02 5.68 -18.55
C GLY A 199 14.92 4.21 -18.97
N LYS A 200 15.83 3.36 -18.47
CA LYS A 200 15.84 1.90 -18.73
C LYS A 200 15.07 1.10 -17.68
N THR A 201 14.72 1.72 -16.55
CA THR A 201 13.94 1.12 -15.47
C THR A 201 12.44 1.16 -15.78
N THR A 202 11.74 0.03 -15.62
CA THR A 202 10.26 0.01 -15.65
C THR A 202 9.72 -0.43 -14.30
N ILE A 203 8.79 0.34 -13.74
CA ILE A 203 8.04 -0.01 -12.53
C ILE A 203 6.67 -0.52 -12.98
N LYS A 204 6.33 -1.76 -12.65
CA LYS A 204 5.02 -2.38 -12.89
C LYS A 204 4.31 -2.57 -11.57
N PHE A 205 3.00 -2.45 -11.57
CA PHE A 205 2.18 -2.65 -10.39
C PHE A 205 1.13 -3.70 -10.67
N THR A 206 0.96 -4.63 -9.74
CA THR A 206 -0.09 -5.65 -9.86
C THR A 206 -1.47 -5.01 -9.79
N LYS A 207 -2.50 -5.73 -10.25
CA LYS A 207 -3.87 -5.45 -9.84
C LYS A 207 -3.99 -5.61 -8.31
N PRO A 208 -5.01 -5.01 -7.66
CA PRO A 208 -5.25 -5.23 -6.24
C PRO A 208 -5.49 -6.72 -5.94
N PHE A 209 -4.90 -7.23 -4.86
CA PHE A 209 -5.16 -8.58 -4.35
C PHE A 209 -5.31 -8.56 -2.83
N PHE A 210 -5.84 -9.63 -2.24
CA PHE A 210 -6.10 -9.69 -0.80
C PHE A 210 -4.81 -9.57 0.01
N HIS A 211 -4.87 -8.83 1.11
CA HIS A 211 -3.83 -8.86 2.11
C HIS A 211 -3.91 -10.19 2.88
N GLY A 212 -2.98 -11.10 2.65
CA GLY A 212 -3.04 -12.45 3.23
C GLY A 212 -4.01 -13.36 2.47
N ILE A 213 -4.74 -14.21 3.19
CA ILE A 213 -5.66 -15.20 2.60
C ILE A 213 -6.90 -14.54 1.97
N GLU A 214 -7.60 -15.31 1.13
CA GLU A 214 -8.81 -14.86 0.46
C GLU A 214 -9.87 -14.35 1.44
N TYR A 215 -10.47 -13.20 1.11
CA TYR A 215 -11.47 -12.51 1.95
C TYR A 215 -11.01 -12.15 3.36
N SER A 216 -9.70 -12.12 3.60
CA SER A 216 -9.14 -11.58 4.84
C SER A 216 -9.60 -10.13 5.05
N ARG A 217 -9.93 -9.78 6.29
CA ARG A 217 -10.49 -8.48 6.64
C ARG A 217 -9.44 -7.36 6.69
N VAL A 218 -8.15 -7.72 6.60
CA VAL A 218 -7.06 -6.75 6.54
C VAL A 218 -7.05 -5.91 5.25
N GLY A 219 -7.77 -6.32 4.20
CA GLY A 219 -8.06 -5.49 3.02
C GLY A 219 -7.35 -5.95 1.75
N TRP A 220 -7.01 -5.01 0.86
CA TRP A 220 -6.30 -5.29 -0.40
C TRP A 220 -5.09 -4.41 -0.55
N VAL A 221 -4.15 -4.93 -1.33
CA VAL A 221 -2.79 -4.46 -1.41
C VAL A 221 -2.30 -4.69 -2.85
N PHE A 222 -1.29 -3.95 -3.33
CA PHE A 222 -0.64 -4.22 -4.64
C PHE A 222 0.88 -4.41 -4.49
N SER A 223 1.50 -5.25 -5.31
CA SER A 223 2.97 -5.40 -5.34
C SER A 223 3.60 -4.44 -6.33
N THR A 224 4.79 -3.96 -5.98
CA THR A 224 5.65 -3.15 -6.85
C THR A 224 6.67 -4.08 -7.50
N VAL A 225 6.73 -4.10 -8.83
CA VAL A 225 7.68 -4.95 -9.58
C VAL A 225 8.61 -4.04 -10.37
N ILE A 226 9.89 -4.07 -10.03
CA ILE A 226 10.92 -3.29 -10.73
C ILE A 226 11.55 -4.18 -11.80
N VAL A 227 11.59 -3.69 -13.03
CA VAL A 227 12.10 -4.41 -14.20
C VAL A 227 13.31 -3.67 -14.77
N GLU A 228 14.45 -4.36 -14.83
CA GLU A 228 15.68 -3.93 -15.50
C GLU A 228 16.05 -4.97 -16.57
N GLY A 229 15.95 -4.59 -17.85
CA GLY A 229 16.17 -5.51 -18.96
C GLY A 229 15.21 -6.71 -18.93
N LYS A 230 15.75 -7.93 -18.85
CA LYS A 230 14.97 -9.19 -18.76
C LYS A 230 14.63 -9.60 -17.31
N LYS A 231 15.17 -8.91 -16.30
CA LYS A 231 14.97 -9.27 -14.89
C LYS A 231 13.82 -8.50 -14.27
N ALA A 232 13.01 -9.17 -13.46
CA ALA A 232 11.90 -8.59 -12.72
C ALA A 232 12.04 -8.89 -11.22
N TYR A 233 11.93 -7.86 -10.41
CA TYR A 233 12.13 -7.91 -8.96
C TYR A 233 10.84 -7.48 -8.27
N PRO A 234 10.04 -8.44 -7.76
CA PRO A 234 8.84 -8.13 -7.01
C PRO A 234 9.20 -7.68 -5.59
N PHE A 235 8.52 -6.64 -5.13
CA PHE A 235 8.57 -6.15 -3.76
C PHE A 235 7.15 -6.17 -3.21
N LYS A 236 7.01 -6.91 -2.10
CA LYS A 236 5.82 -7.22 -1.29
C LYS A 236 5.50 -8.71 -1.22
#